data_AF-A0AAV2GQL6-F1
#
_entry.id   AF-A0AAV2GQL6-F1
#
_cell.length_a   1.000
_cell.length_b   1.000
_cell.length_c   1.000
_cell.angle_alpha   90.00
_cell.angle_beta   90.00
_cell.angle_gamma   90.00
#
_symmetry.space_group_name_H-M   'P 1'
#
loop_
_entity.id
_entity.type
_entity.pdbx_description
1 polymer ?
#
loop_
_entity_poly.entity_id
_entity_poly.type
_entity_poly.pdbx_seq_one_letter_code
_entity_poly.pdbx_strand_id
1 'polypeptide(L)'
;MEYVIVVFAGGDLLEKEGRSLDDYLGRDSTELQKILTRCGGRKVLFDNKTADKVKQCVQVQQLLDMVSRLEVQPYTFSIMFDELHLQNRSPTIGDLSPETEKVNALMDQAYQGIPLTTAASYAHLLDQNSQIFL
;
A
#
# COMPACT_ATOMS: atom_id res chain seq x y z
N MET A 1 6.91 -15.26 3.57
CA MET A 1 5.77 -14.55 2.95
C MET A 1 6.05 -13.08 3.12
N GLU A 2 6.49 -12.40 2.06
CA GLU A 2 7.06 -11.05 2.19
C GLU A 2 6.01 -9.94 2.26
N TYR A 3 4.79 -10.20 1.79
CA TYR A 3 3.74 -9.19 1.64
C TYR A 3 2.51 -9.43 2.52
N VAL A 4 2.63 -10.29 3.54
CA VAL A 4 1.50 -10.68 4.39
C VAL A 4 1.63 -10.05 5.78
N ILE A 5 0.55 -9.42 6.23
CA ILE A 5 0.31 -8.90 7.58
C ILE A 5 -0.84 -9.72 8.19
N VAL A 6 -0.69 -10.17 9.44
CA VAL A 6 -1.73 -10.93 10.13
C VAL A 6 -2.60 -9.99 10.97
N VAL A 7 -3.89 -9.93 10.69
CA VAL A 7 -4.84 -9.10 11.45
C VAL A 7 -5.58 -9.97 12.46
N PHE A 8 -5.44 -9.66 13.74
CA PHE A 8 -6.21 -10.24 14.82
C PHE A 8 -7.41 -9.34 15.12
N ALA A 9 -8.57 -9.93 15.34
CA ALA A 9 -9.78 -9.24 15.77
C ALA A 9 -10.11 -9.61 17.23
N GLY A 10 -10.98 -8.83 17.85
CA GLY A 10 -11.39 -9.06 19.25
C GLY A 10 -10.53 -8.34 20.27
N GLY A 11 -9.97 -7.18 19.91
CA GLY A 11 -9.22 -6.33 20.84
C GLY A 11 -10.03 -5.95 22.10
N ASP A 12 -11.36 -5.85 21.99
CA ASP A 12 -12.27 -5.65 23.13
C ASP A 12 -12.22 -6.79 24.14
N LEU A 13 -12.02 -8.03 23.68
CA LEU A 13 -11.95 -9.19 24.56
C LEU A 13 -10.64 -9.21 25.34
N LEU A 14 -9.52 -8.99 24.66
CA LEU A 14 -8.20 -8.97 25.31
C LEU A 14 -8.09 -7.83 26.33
N GLU A 15 -8.64 -6.66 26.02
CA GLU A 15 -8.69 -5.53 26.95
C GLU A 15 -9.51 -5.83 28.21
N LYS A 16 -10.68 -6.46 28.07
CA LYS A 16 -11.51 -6.90 29.22
C LYS A 16 -10.80 -7.89 30.13
N GLU A 17 -9.94 -8.72 29.55
CA GLU A 17 -9.14 -9.70 30.29
C GLU A 17 -7.82 -9.10 30.83
N GLY A 18 -7.54 -7.83 30.53
CA GLY A 18 -6.28 -7.17 30.91
C GLY A 18 -5.05 -7.80 30.26
N ARG A 19 -5.20 -8.38 29.05
CA ARG A 19 -4.15 -9.10 28.34
C ARG A 19 -3.68 -8.33 27.11
N SER A 20 -2.38 -8.39 26.83
CA SER A 20 -1.85 -7.95 25.54
C SER A 20 -2.00 -9.03 24.47
N LEU A 21 -1.89 -8.63 23.19
CA LEU A 21 -1.82 -9.60 22.09
C LEU A 21 -0.60 -10.52 22.25
N ASP A 22 0.53 -10.01 22.72
CA ASP A 22 1.75 -10.82 22.90
C ASP A 22 1.58 -11.85 24.02
N ASP A 23 0.88 -11.52 25.11
CA ASP A 23 0.56 -12.48 26.18
C ASP A 23 -0.36 -13.59 25.69
N TYR A 24 -1.31 -13.25 24.80
CA TYR A 24 -2.21 -14.20 24.18
C TYR A 24 -1.43 -15.16 23.26
N LEU A 25 -0.61 -14.61 22.38
CA LEU A 25 0.18 -15.38 21.41
C LEU A 25 1.31 -16.18 22.06
N GLY A 26 1.85 -15.73 23.20
CA GLY A 26 2.84 -16.45 23.97
C GLY A 26 2.34 -17.77 24.55
N ARG A 27 1.01 -17.98 24.58
CA ARG A 27 0.36 -19.22 25.01
C ARG A 27 -0.04 -20.14 23.85
N ASP A 28 0.10 -19.67 22.61
CA ASP A 28 -0.39 -20.38 21.42
C ASP A 28 0.54 -21.50 20.93
N SER A 29 -0.05 -22.41 20.15
CA SER A 29 0.61 -23.55 19.53
C SER A 29 1.79 -23.14 18.62
N THR A 30 2.75 -24.05 18.48
CA THR A 30 3.94 -23.91 17.63
C THR A 30 3.62 -23.52 16.18
N GLU A 31 2.44 -23.87 15.66
CA GLU A 31 2.05 -23.61 14.27
C GLU A 31 1.70 -22.14 14.00
N LEU A 32 0.98 -21.47 14.91
CA LEU A 32 0.68 -20.05 14.74
C LEU A 32 1.96 -19.20 14.80
N GLN A 33 2.87 -19.56 15.71
CA GLN A 33 4.19 -18.93 15.82
C GLN A 33 5.02 -19.12 14.54
N LYS A 34 4.96 -20.30 13.89
CA LYS A 34 5.59 -20.52 12.58
C LYS A 34 5.00 -19.60 11.50
N ILE A 35 3.68 -19.42 11.47
CA ILE A 35 3.03 -18.51 10.50
C ILE A 35 3.49 -17.07 10.74
N LEU A 36 3.44 -16.59 11.97
CA LEU A 36 3.88 -15.24 12.32
C LEU A 36 5.36 -15.02 11.96
N THR A 37 6.21 -16.02 12.21
CA THR A 37 7.62 -15.99 11.80
C THR A 37 7.77 -15.89 10.28
N ARG A 38 7.01 -16.68 9.51
CA ARG A 38 6.99 -16.61 8.03
C ARG A 38 6.47 -15.28 7.49
N CYS A 39 5.66 -14.57 8.28
CA CYS A 39 5.16 -13.22 8.00
C CYS A 39 6.06 -12.12 8.55
N GLY A 40 7.27 -12.43 9.04
CA GLY A 40 8.20 -11.43 9.58
C GLY A 40 7.73 -10.77 10.87
N GLY A 41 6.88 -11.43 11.64
CA GLY A 41 6.30 -10.89 12.88
C GLY A 41 5.25 -9.80 12.69
N ARG A 42 4.89 -9.47 11.43
CA ARG A 42 3.92 -8.41 11.12
C ARG A 42 2.51 -8.83 11.54
N LYS A 43 2.00 -8.18 12.57
CA LYS A 43 0.68 -8.43 13.13
C LYS A 43 0.07 -7.16 13.73
N VAL A 44 -1.25 -7.04 13.65
CA VAL A 44 -2.01 -5.95 14.28
C VAL A 44 -3.23 -6.49 15.00
N LEU A 45 -3.69 -5.81 16.04
CA LEU A 45 -4.91 -6.14 16.79
C LEU A 45 -5.97 -5.07 16.58
N PHE A 46 -7.15 -5.50 16.17
CA PHE A 46 -8.30 -4.64 15.91
C PHE A 46 -9.40 -4.87 16.94
N ASP A 47 -10.00 -3.77 17.37
CA ASP A 47 -11.23 -3.74 18.16
C ASP A 47 -12.35 -3.24 17.25
N ASN A 48 -12.95 -4.15 16.48
CA ASN A 48 -14.01 -3.82 15.52
C ASN A 48 -15.31 -3.34 16.18
N LYS A 49 -15.40 -3.37 17.52
CA LYS A 49 -16.59 -2.92 18.26
C LYS A 49 -16.39 -1.57 18.93
N THR A 50 -15.17 -1.03 18.92
CA THR A 50 -14.93 0.26 19.56
C THR A 50 -15.70 1.37 18.83
N ALA A 51 -16.40 2.21 19.59
CA ALA A 51 -16.98 3.46 19.10
C ALA A 51 -16.01 4.65 19.23
N ASP A 52 -14.86 4.44 19.87
CA ASP A 52 -13.83 5.46 20.04
C ASP A 52 -13.11 5.72 18.71
N LYS A 53 -13.39 6.89 18.12
CA LYS A 53 -12.80 7.32 16.85
C LYS A 53 -11.28 7.45 16.90
N VAL A 54 -10.72 7.85 18.05
CA VAL A 54 -9.26 7.94 18.21
C VAL A 54 -8.66 6.53 18.17
N LYS A 55 -9.26 5.58 18.89
CA LYS A 55 -8.83 4.18 18.87
C LYS A 55 -8.91 3.58 17.46
N GLN A 56 -9.99 3.86 16.72
CA GLN A 56 -10.15 3.44 15.33
C GLN A 56 -9.02 4.01 14.45
N CYS A 57 -8.78 5.33 14.52
CA CYS A 57 -7.71 5.98 13.75
C CYS A 57 -6.34 5.37 14.05
N VAL A 58 -6.02 5.13 15.32
CA VAL A 58 -4.74 4.53 15.72
C VAL A 58 -4.58 3.12 15.15
N GLN A 59 -5.62 2.29 15.19
CA GLN A 59 -5.58 0.92 14.65
C GLN A 59 -5.36 0.91 13.13
N VAL A 60 -6.04 1.79 12.40
CA VAL A 60 -5.87 1.95 10.96
C VAL A 60 -4.47 2.48 10.63
N GLN A 61 -4.00 3.49 11.36
CA GLN A 61 -2.65 4.05 11.20
C GLN A 61 -1.57 2.97 11.37
N GLN A 62 -1.69 2.13 12.40
CA GLN A 62 -0.75 1.03 12.64
C GLN A 62 -0.70 0.04 11.48
N LEU A 63 -1.86 -0.28 10.88
CA LEU A 63 -1.90 -1.16 9.70
C LEU A 63 -1.25 -0.50 8.49
N LEU A 64 -1.57 0.77 8.21
CA LEU A 64 -0.99 1.50 7.07
C LEU A 64 0.53 1.68 7.20
N ASP A 65 1.02 1.93 8.42
CA ASP A 65 2.44 1.99 8.72
C ASP A 65 3.16 0.66 8.49
N MET A 66 2.48 -0.48 8.64
CA MET A 66 3.05 -1.78 8.28
C MET A 66 3.02 -2.01 6.78
N VAL A 67 1.95 -1.61 6.10
CA VAL A 67 1.82 -1.72 4.64
C VAL A 67 2.90 -0.89 3.94
N SER A 68 3.17 0.33 4.41
CA SER A 68 4.19 1.21 3.82
C SER A 68 5.62 0.67 3.95
N ARG A 69 5.87 -0.19 4.95
CA ARG A 69 7.15 -0.86 5.17
C ARG A 69 7.30 -2.16 4.40
N LEU A 70 6.23 -2.65 3.75
CA LEU A 70 6.38 -3.74 2.80
C LEU A 70 7.16 -3.15 1.61
N GLU A 71 8.41 -3.57 1.45
CA GLU A 71 9.21 -3.20 0.29
C GLU A 71 8.53 -3.74 -0.97
N VAL A 72 7.71 -2.91 -1.61
CA VAL A 72 7.29 -3.15 -2.98
C VAL A 72 8.51 -2.81 -3.81
N GLN A 73 9.39 -3.80 -4.01
CA GLN A 73 10.34 -3.73 -5.11
C GLN A 73 9.50 -3.39 -6.35
N PRO A 74 9.78 -2.28 -7.04
CA PRO A 74 9.03 -1.91 -8.23
C PRO A 74 9.42 -2.85 -9.35
N TYR A 75 8.96 -4.10 -9.26
CA TYR A 75 9.15 -5.14 -10.27
C TYR A 75 8.51 -4.75 -11.61
N THR A 76 7.75 -3.65 -11.67
CA THR A 76 7.24 -3.09 -12.93
C THR A 76 8.06 -1.91 -13.45
N PHE A 77 8.74 -1.15 -12.58
CA PHE A 77 9.50 0.03 -13.01
C PHE A 77 10.91 -0.33 -13.50
N SER A 78 11.55 -1.37 -12.93
CA SER A 78 12.87 -1.83 -13.39
C SER A 78 12.81 -2.41 -14.81
N ILE A 79 11.78 -3.22 -15.14
CA ILE A 79 11.68 -3.85 -16.46
C ILE A 79 11.47 -2.78 -17.54
N MET A 80 10.65 -1.76 -17.26
CA MET A 80 10.49 -0.64 -18.18
C MET A 80 11.79 0.14 -18.37
N PHE A 81 12.57 0.41 -17.31
CA PHE A 81 13.83 1.15 -17.43
C PHE A 81 14.97 0.36 -18.09
N ASP A 82 15.10 -0.93 -17.77
CA ASP A 82 16.14 -1.79 -18.36
C ASP A 82 15.90 -2.01 -19.87
N GLU A 83 14.64 -2.19 -20.28
CA GLU A 83 14.25 -2.32 -21.68
C GLU A 83 14.38 -0.98 -22.45
N LEU A 84 14.19 0.16 -21.76
CA LEU A 84 14.46 1.51 -22.29
C LEU A 84 15.96 1.85 -22.40
N HIS A 85 16.85 1.17 -21.69
CA HIS A 85 18.29 1.46 -21.71
C HIS A 85 19.08 0.68 -22.77
N LEU A 86 18.54 -0.40 -23.33
CA LEU A 86 19.21 -1.19 -24.38
C LEU A 86 19.14 -0.55 -25.78
N GLN A 87 18.31 0.47 -25.99
CA GLN A 87 18.16 1.15 -27.29
C GLN A 87 18.65 2.59 -27.33
N ASN A 88 19.05 3.18 -26.20
CA ASN A 88 19.44 4.60 -26.14
C ASN A 88 20.94 4.77 -25.91
N ARG A 89 21.69 4.82 -27.01
CA ARG A 89 23.01 5.46 -27.05
C ARG A 89 22.84 6.89 -26.50
N SER A 90 23.58 7.25 -25.46
CA SER A 90 23.39 8.53 -24.74
C SER A 90 23.41 9.73 -25.71
N PRO A 91 22.30 10.49 -25.85
CA PRO A 91 22.30 11.68 -26.69
C PRO A 91 23.16 12.76 -26.04
N THR A 92 23.92 13.48 -26.85
CA THR A 92 24.67 14.65 -26.37
C THR A 92 23.72 15.82 -26.14
N ILE A 93 24.07 16.78 -25.29
CA ILE A 93 23.19 17.88 -24.83
C ILE A 93 22.54 18.69 -25.98
N GLY A 94 23.06 18.63 -27.20
CA GLY A 94 22.47 19.25 -28.39
C GLY A 94 21.29 18.48 -29.04
N ASP A 95 21.08 17.22 -28.67
CA ASP A 95 20.12 16.31 -29.33
C ASP A 95 18.75 16.26 -28.63
N LEU A 96 18.61 16.84 -27.43
CA LEU A 96 17.40 16.70 -26.60
C LEU A 96 16.21 17.59 -27.03
N SER A 97 16.44 18.67 -27.79
CA SER A 97 15.35 19.61 -28.17
C SER A 97 14.22 18.96 -28.99
N PRO A 98 14.50 18.16 -30.04
CA PRO A 98 13.44 17.57 -30.86
C PRO A 98 12.79 16.33 -30.22
N GLU A 99 13.51 15.63 -29.33
CA GLU A 99 13.01 14.43 -28.66
C GLU A 99 12.06 14.76 -27.52
N THR A 100 12.31 15.85 -26.78
CA THR A 100 11.37 16.33 -25.75
C THR A 100 10.02 16.76 -26.34
N GLU A 101 10.00 17.34 -27.55
CA GLU A 101 8.74 17.68 -28.23
C GLU A 101 7.97 16.44 -28.66
N LYS A 102 8.67 15.38 -29.10
CA LYS A 102 8.04 14.09 -29.43
C LYS A 102 7.49 13.38 -28.19
N VAL A 103 8.22 13.39 -27.08
CA VAL A 103 7.75 12.82 -25.81
C VAL A 103 6.51 13.57 -25.32
N ASN A 104 6.52 14.91 -25.39
CA ASN A 104 5.36 15.72 -25.00
C ASN A 104 4.16 15.51 -25.94
N ALA A 105 4.38 15.40 -27.26
CA ALA A 105 3.33 15.11 -28.23
C ALA A 105 2.72 13.71 -28.04
N LEU A 106 3.55 12.70 -27.72
CA LEU A 106 3.09 11.36 -27.36
C LEU A 106 2.28 11.37 -26.06
N MET A 107 2.69 12.19 -25.09
CA MET A 107 2.00 12.31 -23.83
C MET A 107 0.64 12.99 -23.99
N ASP A 108 0.58 14.08 -24.77
CA ASP A 108 -0.68 14.73 -25.13
C ASP A 108 -1.61 13.77 -25.89
N GLN A 109 -1.08 12.98 -26.82
CA GLN A 109 -1.86 11.98 -27.55
C GLN A 109 -2.43 10.88 -26.63
N ALA A 110 -1.67 10.47 -25.62
CA ALA A 110 -2.14 9.51 -24.61
C ALA A 110 -3.26 10.10 -23.72
N TYR A 111 -3.25 11.42 -23.48
CA TYR A 111 -4.28 12.11 -22.70
C TYR A 111 -5.55 12.45 -23.50
N GLN A 112 -5.48 12.58 -24.83
CA GLN A 112 -6.64 12.84 -25.69
C GLN A 112 -7.60 11.63 -25.81
N GLY A 113 -7.17 10.44 -25.39
CA GLY A 113 -7.98 9.21 -25.43
C GLY A 113 -8.61 8.79 -24.10
N ILE A 114 -8.34 9.51 -23.00
CA ILE A 114 -8.92 9.20 -21.69
C ILE A 114 -10.26 9.93 -21.61
N PRO A 115 -11.40 9.23 -21.50
CA PRO A 115 -12.69 9.88 -21.31
C PRO A 115 -12.60 10.82 -20.09
N LEU A 116 -13.05 12.07 -20.22
CA LEU A 116 -13.14 13.02 -19.08
C LEU A 116 -13.89 12.41 -17.88
N THR A 117 -14.76 11.41 -18.15
CA THR A 117 -15.50 10.64 -17.16
C THR A 117 -14.60 9.77 -16.27
N THR A 118 -13.40 9.38 -16.70
CA THR A 118 -12.45 8.60 -15.88
C THR A 118 -11.73 9.49 -14.86
N ALA A 119 -11.41 10.74 -15.20
CA ALA A 119 -10.86 11.71 -14.25
C ALA A 119 -11.90 12.11 -13.19
N ALA A 120 -13.17 12.29 -13.60
CA ALA A 120 -14.28 12.51 -12.68
C ALA A 120 -14.55 11.28 -11.79
N SER A 121 -14.39 10.06 -12.32
CA SER A 121 -14.55 8.84 -11.54
C SER A 121 -13.47 8.66 -10.48
N TYR A 122 -12.22 9.08 -10.74
CA TYR A 122 -11.16 9.09 -9.72
C TYR A 122 -11.42 10.15 -8.65
N ALA A 123 -11.88 11.34 -9.02
CA ALA A 123 -12.27 12.38 -8.06
C ALA A 123 -13.48 11.94 -7.21
N HIS A 124 -14.46 11.26 -7.81
CA HIS A 124 -15.62 10.73 -7.09
C HIS A 124 -15.26 9.53 -6.20
N LEU A 125 -14.29 8.69 -6.58
CA LEU A 125 -13.77 7.63 -5.71
C LEU A 125 -12.99 8.20 -4.51
N LEU A 126 -12.28 9.32 -4.68
CA LEU A 126 -11.63 10.02 -3.56
C LEU A 126 -12.65 10.71 -2.64
N ASP A 127 -13.75 11.22 -3.20
CA ASP A 127 -14.86 11.82 -2.44
C ASP A 127 -15.73 10.76 -1.73
N GLN A 128 -16.02 9.62 -2.37
CA GLN A 128 -16.73 8.49 -1.74
C GLN A 128 -15.87 7.76 -0.69
N ASN A 129 -14.54 7.72 -0.85
CA ASN A 129 -13.65 7.25 0.20
C ASN A 129 -13.54 8.21 1.40
N SER A 130 -14.02 9.45 1.26
CA SER A 130 -14.17 10.38 2.39
C SER A 130 -15.43 10.11 3.22
N GLN A 131 -16.36 9.26 2.74
CA GLN A 131 -17.55 8.83 3.50
C GLN A 131 -17.45 7.40 4.07
N ILE A 132 -16.35 6.69 3.84
CA ILE A 132 -16.05 5.42 4.54
C ILE A 132 -15.26 5.69 5.85
N PHE A 133 -14.91 6.95 6.10
CA PHE A 133 -14.35 7.43 7.36
C PHE A 133 -15.25 8.49 8.02
N LEU A 134 -16.45 8.08 8.47
CA LEU A 134 -17.19 8.75 9.55
C LEU A 134 -17.81 7.74 10.50
#